data_AF-A0AA42B0Y0-F1
#
_entry.id   AF-A0AA42B0Y0-F1
#
_cell.length_a   1.000
_cell.length_b   1.000
_cell.length_c   1.000
_cell.angle_alpha   90.00
_cell.angle_beta   90.00
_cell.angle_gamma   90.00
#
_symmetry.space_group_name_H-M   'P 1'
#
loop_
_entity.id
_entity.type
_entity.pdbx_description
1 polymer ?
#
loop_
_entity_poly.entity_id
_entity_poly.type
_entity_poly.pdbx_seq_one_letter_code
_entity_poly.pdbx_strand_id
1 'polypeptide(L)'
;ISEDAEFGRSLFERLVSLGHKKHLLNVQYRMHPAISLFPNSEFYNKQISDAYSAHQRSYTKQLLQGNMYGPYSFINISCGREESDNKHSRHNMIEVAVISE
;
A
#
# COMPACT_ATOMS: atom_id res chain seq x y z
N ILE A 1 28.42 7.35 5.53
CA ILE A 1 29.21 7.00 4.30
C ILE A 1 28.30 6.50 3.18
N SER A 2 27.58 5.37 3.32
CA SER A 2 26.75 4.83 2.22
C SER A 2 25.53 5.70 1.89
N GLU A 3 24.83 6.21 2.91
CA GLU A 3 23.71 7.15 2.73
C GLU A 3 24.18 8.49 2.18
N ASP A 4 25.26 9.05 2.75
CA ASP A 4 25.83 10.34 2.30
C ASP A 4 26.34 10.29 0.85
N ALA A 5 26.72 9.10 0.36
CA ALA A 5 27.15 8.86 -1.01
C ALA A 5 25.99 8.41 -1.93
N GLU A 6 24.74 8.49 -1.45
CA GLU A 6 23.51 8.19 -2.20
C GLU A 6 23.45 6.79 -2.84
N PHE A 7 24.09 5.79 -2.22
CA PHE A 7 24.06 4.42 -2.74
C PHE A 7 22.65 3.81 -2.79
N GLY A 8 21.69 4.38 -2.06
CA GLY A 8 20.28 4.01 -2.13
C GLY A 8 19.58 4.44 -3.42
N ARG A 9 20.15 5.37 -4.21
CA ARG A 9 19.58 5.80 -5.49
C ARG A 9 19.68 4.67 -6.51
N SER A 10 18.54 4.24 -7.03
CA SER A 10 18.48 3.23 -8.07
C SER A 10 19.03 3.74 -9.42
N LEU A 11 19.39 2.80 -10.31
CA LEU A 11 19.77 3.12 -11.69
C LEU A 11 18.63 3.86 -12.42
N PHE A 12 17.38 3.46 -12.20
CA PHE A 12 16.22 4.08 -12.85
C PHE A 12 16.09 5.55 -12.46
N GLU A 13 16.16 5.87 -11.17
CA GLU A 13 16.12 7.24 -10.68
C GLU A 13 17.26 8.09 -11.24
N ARG A 14 18.47 7.52 -11.34
CA ARG A 14 19.63 8.20 -11.94
C ARG A 14 19.45 8.48 -13.43
N LEU A 15 18.87 7.56 -14.20
CA LEU A 15 18.58 7.81 -15.61
C LEU A 15 17.51 8.90 -15.79
N VAL A 16 16.45 8.86 -14.98
CA VAL A 16 15.40 9.89 -15.02
C VAL A 16 15.97 11.27 -14.65
N SER A 17 16.84 11.37 -13.63
CA SER A 17 17.47 12.64 -13.25
C SER A 17 18.44 13.18 -14.31
N LEU A 18 19.05 12.31 -15.11
CA LEU A 18 19.85 12.68 -16.28
C LEU A 18 19.00 13.08 -17.52
N GLY A 19 17.67 13.11 -17.39
CA GLY A 19 16.76 13.57 -18.43
C GLY A 19 16.17 12.47 -19.31
N HIS A 20 16.44 11.19 -19.03
CA HIS A 20 15.74 10.10 -19.71
C HIS A 20 14.26 10.10 -19.36
N LYS A 21 13.39 10.08 -20.38
CA LYS A 21 11.94 10.08 -20.19
C LYS A 21 11.48 8.73 -19.64
N LYS A 22 10.64 8.78 -18.60
CA LYS A 22 9.90 7.62 -18.11
C LYS A 22 8.53 7.54 -18.78
N HIS A 23 8.03 6.33 -18.94
CA HIS A 23 6.67 6.07 -19.42
C HIS A 23 5.82 5.54 -18.26
N LEU A 24 4.72 6.22 -17.95
CA LEU A 24 3.78 5.76 -16.94
C LEU A 24 2.75 4.84 -17.59
N LEU A 25 2.68 3.59 -17.13
CA LEU A 25 1.55 2.72 -17.41
C LEU A 25 0.39 3.15 -16.52
N ASN A 26 -0.64 3.70 -17.14
CA ASN A 26 -1.66 4.47 -16.43
C ASN A 26 -2.96 3.71 -16.20
N VAL A 27 -3.00 2.39 -16.40
CA VAL A 27 -4.19 1.56 -16.13
C VAL A 27 -3.85 0.50 -15.09
N GLN A 28 -4.58 0.48 -13.98
CA GLN A 28 -4.45 -0.55 -12.95
C GLN A 28 -5.55 -1.61 -13.08
N TYR A 29 -5.18 -2.87 -12.88
CA TYR A 29 -6.08 -4.02 -13.07
C TYR A 29 -6.31 -4.84 -11.78
N ARG A 30 -5.65 -4.48 -10.67
CA ARG A 30 -5.49 -5.34 -9.50
C ARG A 30 -6.42 -5.01 -8.34
N MET A 31 -6.68 -3.75 -8.04
CA MET A 31 -7.34 -3.35 -6.79
C MET A 31 -8.68 -2.64 -7.05
N HIS A 32 -9.61 -2.76 -6.11
CA HIS A 32 -10.88 -2.02 -6.18
C HIS A 32 -10.64 -0.50 -6.22
N PRO A 33 -11.43 0.30 -6.93
CA PRO A 33 -11.26 1.77 -7.02
C PRO A 33 -11.17 2.48 -5.66
N ALA A 34 -11.90 1.98 -4.66
CA ALA A 34 -11.84 2.51 -3.29
C ALA A 34 -10.44 2.37 -2.64
N ILE A 35 -9.67 1.35 -3.04
CA ILE A 35 -8.28 1.13 -2.60
C ILE A 35 -7.33 2.00 -3.44
N SER A 36 -7.50 2.02 -4.78
CA SER A 36 -6.59 2.76 -5.67
C SER A 36 -6.66 4.28 -5.51
N LEU A 37 -7.79 4.80 -5.00
CA LEU A 37 -8.02 6.22 -4.81
C LEU A 37 -6.90 6.94 -4.04
N PHE A 38 -6.49 6.39 -2.90
CA PHE A 38 -5.45 7.01 -2.06
C PHE A 38 -4.07 6.98 -2.73
N PRO A 39 -3.50 5.81 -3.12
CA PRO A 39 -2.19 5.78 -3.76
C PRO A 39 -2.12 6.60 -5.05
N ASN A 40 -3.18 6.61 -5.85
CA ASN A 40 -3.24 7.38 -7.09
C ASN A 40 -3.16 8.89 -6.83
N SER A 41 -3.87 9.37 -5.81
CA SER A 41 -3.84 10.77 -5.40
C SER A 41 -2.46 11.16 -4.82
N GLU A 42 -1.92 10.36 -3.91
CA GLU A 42 -0.70 10.70 -3.17
C GLU A 42 0.58 10.54 -3.98
N PHE A 43 0.67 9.50 -4.83
CA PHE A 43 1.93 9.14 -5.47
C PHE A 43 1.94 9.30 -7.00
N TYR A 44 0.76 9.43 -7.63
CA TYR A 44 0.64 9.42 -9.10
C TYR A 44 -0.12 10.63 -9.66
N ASN A 45 -0.38 11.68 -8.88
CA ASN A 45 -1.07 12.89 -9.34
C ASN A 45 -2.40 12.60 -10.07
N LYS A 46 -3.13 11.56 -9.64
CA LYS A 46 -4.39 11.10 -10.25
C LYS A 46 -4.27 10.67 -11.72
N GLN A 47 -3.07 10.28 -12.16
CA GLN A 47 -2.83 9.85 -13.54
C GLN A 47 -3.19 8.39 -13.82
N ILE A 48 -3.42 7.56 -12.79
CA ILE A 48 -3.83 6.16 -12.95
C ILE A 48 -5.35 6.07 -13.13
N SER A 49 -5.81 5.21 -14.02
CA SER A 49 -7.21 4.83 -14.22
C SER A 49 -7.44 3.37 -13.85
N ASP A 50 -8.66 3.06 -13.44
CA ASP A 50 -9.05 1.70 -13.09
C ASP A 50 -9.62 0.98 -14.32
N ALA A 51 -9.12 -0.22 -14.60
CA ALA A 51 -9.70 -1.07 -15.65
C ALA A 51 -11.09 -1.56 -15.26
N TYR A 52 -11.95 -1.86 -16.23
CA TYR A 52 -13.28 -2.42 -15.98
C TYR A 52 -13.23 -3.69 -15.10
N SER A 53 -12.18 -4.51 -15.23
CA SER A 53 -11.98 -5.70 -14.40
C SER A 53 -11.83 -5.39 -12.91
N ALA A 54 -11.29 -4.21 -12.56
CA ALA A 54 -11.12 -3.78 -11.16
C ALA A 54 -12.47 -3.47 -10.45
N HIS A 55 -13.55 -3.29 -11.22
CA HIS A 55 -14.90 -3.09 -10.71
C HIS A 55 -15.68 -4.41 -10.52
N GLN A 56 -15.08 -5.56 -10.80
CA GLN A 56 -15.77 -6.85 -10.69
C GLN A 56 -16.15 -7.17 -9.24
N ARG A 57 -17.30 -7.86 -9.07
CA ARG A 57 -17.83 -8.31 -7.77
C ARG A 57 -16.86 -9.15 -6.94
N SER A 58 -15.86 -9.80 -7.56
CA SER A 58 -14.79 -10.51 -6.85
C SER A 58 -14.04 -9.61 -5.86
N TYR A 59 -13.95 -8.32 -6.16
CA TYR A 59 -13.34 -7.30 -5.30
C TYR A 59 -14.28 -6.75 -4.22
N THR A 60 -15.54 -7.15 -4.23
CA THR A 60 -16.56 -6.73 -3.24
C THR A 60 -16.79 -7.82 -2.19
N LYS A 61 -15.95 -8.86 -2.14
CA LYS A 61 -16.10 -9.93 -1.15
C LYS A 61 -15.83 -9.36 0.25
N GLN A 62 -16.89 -9.25 1.05
CA GLN A 62 -16.80 -8.80 2.44
C GLN A 62 -16.21 -9.93 3.27
N LEU A 63 -14.95 -9.77 3.67
CA LEU A 63 -14.27 -10.69 4.59
C LEU A 63 -14.76 -10.50 6.03
N LEU A 64 -15.05 -9.26 6.41
CA LEU A 64 -15.58 -8.89 7.71
C LEU A 64 -17.08 -8.60 7.61
N GLN A 65 -17.85 -9.13 8.56
CA GLN A 65 -19.29 -8.86 8.65
C GLN A 65 -19.55 -7.50 9.30
N GLY A 66 -20.39 -6.70 8.67
CA GLY A 66 -20.80 -5.39 9.19
C GLY A 66 -20.69 -4.30 8.13
N ASN A 67 -21.68 -3.41 8.11
CA ASN A 67 -21.78 -2.38 7.07
C ASN A 67 -20.69 -1.30 7.16
N MET A 68 -19.92 -1.28 8.24
CA MET A 68 -18.76 -0.39 8.42
C MET A 68 -17.52 -0.86 7.66
N TYR A 69 -17.46 -2.13 7.22
CA TYR A 69 -16.30 -2.69 6.56
C TYR A 69 -16.45 -2.60 5.03
N GLY A 70 -15.50 -1.89 4.41
CA GLY A 70 -15.39 -1.77 2.95
C GLY A 70 -14.25 -2.61 2.37
N PRO A 71 -13.98 -2.47 1.06
CA PRO A 71 -12.82 -3.08 0.40
C PRO A 71 -11.46 -2.71 1.03
N TYR A 72 -11.43 -1.61 1.78
CA TYR A 72 -10.33 -1.17 2.62
C TYR A 72 -10.90 -0.61 3.92
N SER A 73 -10.37 -1.03 5.06
CA SER A 73 -10.82 -0.59 6.38
C SER A 73 -9.62 -0.44 7.31
N PHE A 74 -9.61 0.60 8.14
CA PHE A 74 -8.60 0.77 9.18
C PHE A 74 -9.21 0.37 10.53
N ILE A 75 -8.64 -0.65 11.17
CA ILE A 75 -9.10 -1.15 12.47
C ILE A 75 -8.16 -0.60 13.54
N ASN A 76 -8.65 0.34 14.33
CA ASN A 76 -7.87 0.91 15.41
C ASN A 76 -7.83 -0.04 16.63
N ILE A 77 -6.62 -0.47 17.02
CA ILE A 77 -6.41 -1.32 18.18
C ILE A 77 -5.84 -0.47 19.31
N SER A 78 -6.75 0.14 20.08
CA SER A 78 -6.41 1.13 21.11
C SER A 78 -5.48 0.63 22.23
N CYS A 79 -5.46 -0.68 22.49
CA CYS A 79 -4.59 -1.33 23.47
C CYS A 79 -3.38 -2.05 22.85
N GLY A 80 -3.14 -1.86 21.56
CA GLY A 80 -1.98 -2.44 20.87
C GLY A 80 -0.68 -1.94 21.46
N ARG A 81 0.29 -2.84 21.64
CA ARG A 81 1.62 -2.50 22.16
C ARG A 81 2.68 -3.19 21.32
N GLU A 82 3.60 -2.39 20.79
CA GLU A 82 4.81 -2.91 20.15
C GLU A 82 5.77 -3.45 21.21
N GLU A 83 6.23 -4.68 20.98
CA GLU A 83 7.27 -5.35 21.73
C GLU A 83 8.45 -5.65 20.80
N SER A 84 9.65 -5.62 21.35
CA SER A 84 10.88 -5.99 20.67
C SER A 84 11.57 -7.06 21.49
N ASP A 85 12.02 -8.13 20.83
CA ASP A 85 12.92 -9.11 21.43
C ASP A 85 14.39 -8.64 21.30
N ASN A 86 15.35 -9.49 21.69
CA ASN A 86 16.77 -9.23 21.42
C ASN A 86 17.12 -9.29 19.92
N LYS A 87 16.14 -9.36 19.02
CA LYS A 87 16.30 -9.25 17.58
C LYS A 87 15.79 -7.87 17.16
N HIS A 88 16.28 -7.38 16.03
CA HIS A 88 15.98 -6.01 15.58
C HIS A 88 14.56 -5.84 14.98
N SER A 89 13.62 -6.74 15.28
CA SER A 89 12.24 -6.71 14.79
C SER A 89 11.26 -6.33 15.90
N ARG A 90 10.09 -5.82 15.52
CA ARG A 90 8.99 -5.52 16.44
C ARG A 90 7.77 -6.37 16.12
N HIS A 91 6.96 -6.65 17.13
CA HIS A 91 5.68 -7.37 17.00
C HIS A 91 4.64 -6.80 17.97
N ASN A 92 3.36 -7.03 17.69
CA ASN A 92 2.25 -6.63 18.55
C ASN A 92 1.27 -7.81 18.68
N MET A 93 1.24 -8.44 19.85
CA MET A 93 0.43 -9.65 20.07
C MET A 93 -1.08 -9.37 20.06
N ILE A 94 -1.50 -8.13 20.32
CA ILE A 94 -2.92 -7.75 20.26
C ILE A 94 -3.38 -7.65 18.80
N GLU A 95 -2.56 -7.08 17.91
CA GLU A 95 -2.84 -7.10 16.46
C GLU A 95 -2.94 -8.52 15.93
N VAL A 96 -2.06 -9.42 16.37
CA VAL A 96 -2.09 -10.84 15.98
C VAL A 96 -3.38 -11.52 16.43
N ALA A 97 -3.81 -11.30 17.67
CA ALA A 97 -5.04 -11.87 18.20
C ALA A 97 -6.27 -11.43 17.37
N VAL A 98 -6.37 -10.13 17.05
CA VAL A 98 -7.48 -9.58 16.25
C VAL A 98 -7.52 -10.13 14.81
N ILE A 99 -6.35 -10.43 14.23
CA ILE A 99 -6.27 -11.01 12.87
C ILE A 99 -6.59 -12.52 12.86
N SER A 100 -6.42 -13.20 14.00
CA SER A 100 -6.55 -14.66 14.10
C SER A 100 -7.97 -15.14 14.46
N GLU A 101 -8.87 -14.22 14.82
CA GLU A 101 -10.30 -14.46 15.05
C GLU A 101 -11.10 -14.46 13.73
#